data_AF-A0AA38P6X7-F1
#
_entry.id   AF-A0AA38P6X7-F1
#
_cell.length_a   1.000
_cell.length_b   1.000
_cell.length_c   1.000
_cell.angle_alpha   90.00
_cell.angle_beta   90.00
_cell.angle_gamma   90.00
#
_symmetry.space_group_name_H-M   'P 1'
#
loop_
_entity.id
_entity.type
_entity.pdbx_description
1 polymer ?
#
loop_
_entity_poly.entity_id
_entity_poly.type
_entity_poly.pdbx_seq_one_letter_code
_entity_poly.pdbx_strand_id
1 'polypeptide(L)'
;MASIQATTASLSEHIEPVEQGAAEADMDEVEENVESDAGSSKTTMEERKAKMDQLRKRLAASSRANRQSLIEESTKLKVTARDAARLERQRKLAETLRQKADAEERGEDVDRAKNWEYTIEENDAWEKKLARKKRRADFEFHDDAHAARRRYKKDLDLIKPDLVAYNKQKEIAMGLAPGTLSNFDPISGPSSLQVSHTSLEQQLAADDLYRDANTLMYGDNKPSEDAIDRMVSKINKDIDKKSKFSRKRPNEDEGDITYINEHNRVFNKKIARYYDKYTTEIRASFERGTAL
;
A
#
# COMPACT_ATOMS: atom_id res chain seq x y z
N MET A 1 27.51 -38.01 5.69
CA MET A 1 28.79 -37.31 5.84
C MET A 1 29.24 -36.79 4.48
N ALA A 2 28.80 -35.59 4.12
CA ALA A 2 29.32 -34.84 2.99
C ALA A 2 29.18 -33.36 3.34
N SER A 3 30.33 -32.76 3.59
CA SER A 3 30.55 -31.36 3.89
C SER A 3 30.47 -30.57 2.59
N ILE A 4 29.63 -29.53 2.53
CA ILE A 4 29.65 -28.54 1.45
C ILE A 4 30.09 -27.23 2.09
N GLN A 5 31.34 -26.86 1.77
CA GLN A 5 31.98 -25.62 2.16
C GLN A 5 31.34 -24.45 1.40
N ALA A 6 30.83 -23.46 2.13
CA ALA A 6 30.42 -22.18 1.57
C ALA A 6 31.63 -21.26 1.45
N THR A 7 32.03 -20.99 0.21
CA THR A 7 33.02 -19.99 -0.19
C THR A 7 32.32 -18.63 -0.21
N THR A 8 32.70 -17.70 0.68
CA THR A 8 32.30 -16.29 0.59
C THR A 8 33.49 -15.49 0.08
N ALA A 9 33.33 -14.90 -1.10
CA ALA A 9 34.29 -14.00 -1.70
C ALA A 9 34.15 -12.61 -1.07
N SER A 10 35.29 -12.12 -0.56
CA SER A 10 35.53 -10.78 -0.05
C SER A 10 36.03 -9.90 -1.20
N LEU A 11 35.43 -8.71 -1.37
CA LEU A 11 35.96 -7.59 -2.16
C LEU A 11 35.35 -6.32 -1.56
N SER A 12 35.94 -5.70 -0.53
CA SER A 12 37.05 -4.73 -0.55
C SER A 12 36.77 -3.53 -1.47
N GLU A 13 36.05 -2.55 -0.94
CA GLU A 13 36.13 -1.17 -1.45
C GLU A 13 36.98 -0.35 -0.47
N HIS A 14 37.94 0.32 -1.08
CA HIS A 14 39.14 0.91 -0.51
C HIS A 14 38.88 2.40 -0.32
N ILE A 15 38.96 2.90 0.92
CA ILE A 15 39.02 4.33 1.20
C ILE A 15 40.24 4.53 2.11
N GLU A 16 41.26 5.18 1.55
CA GLU A 16 42.49 5.52 2.25
C GLU A 16 42.26 6.54 3.38
N PRO A 17 43.10 6.50 4.43
CA PRO A 17 42.97 7.36 5.60
C PRO A 17 43.69 8.69 5.38
N VAL A 18 43.03 9.80 5.74
CA VAL A 18 43.72 11.09 5.88
C VAL A 18 44.19 11.23 7.33
N GLU A 19 45.51 11.22 7.49
CA GLU A 19 46.23 11.60 8.70
C GLU A 19 45.96 13.05 9.11
N GLN A 20 45.78 13.27 10.42
CA GLN A 20 46.37 14.32 11.26
C GLN A 20 45.90 13.99 12.68
N GLY A 21 46.75 13.71 13.66
CA GLY A 21 47.83 14.57 14.13
C GLY A 21 47.37 15.15 15.47
N ALA A 22 48.03 14.73 16.55
CA ALA A 22 47.63 14.93 17.93
C ALA A 22 47.71 16.39 18.43
N ALA A 23 47.06 16.60 19.60
CA ALA A 23 47.10 17.77 20.48
C ALA A 23 46.26 18.97 19.96
N GLU A 24 45.51 19.72 20.77
CA GLU A 24 45.69 20.13 22.15
C GLU A 24 44.34 20.21 22.90
N ALA A 25 44.43 20.07 24.21
CA ALA A 25 43.38 20.40 25.15
C ALA A 25 43.18 21.92 25.18
N ASP A 26 41.93 22.37 25.13
CA ASP A 26 41.54 23.60 25.82
C ASP A 26 40.02 23.60 26.07
N MET A 27 39.64 23.30 27.30
CA MET A 27 38.39 23.77 27.86
C MET A 27 38.71 24.28 29.26
N ASP A 28 39.03 25.57 29.25
CA ASP A 28 38.94 26.54 30.32
C ASP A 28 38.26 26.03 31.60
N GLU A 29 39.13 25.84 32.60
CA GLU A 29 39.01 26.45 33.91
C GLU A 29 37.68 27.17 34.20
N VAL A 30 36.75 26.42 34.79
CA VAL A 30 36.03 26.98 35.93
C VAL A 30 36.86 26.63 37.16
N GLU A 31 37.70 27.58 37.57
CA GLU A 31 38.37 27.59 38.87
C GLU A 31 37.32 27.47 39.99
N GLU A 32 37.05 26.26 40.45
CA GLU A 32 36.74 26.05 41.87
C GLU A 32 38.05 25.66 42.56
N ASN A 33 38.70 26.70 43.08
CA ASN A 33 39.76 26.60 44.07
C ASN A 33 39.29 25.69 45.23
N VAL A 34 39.74 24.42 45.23
CA VAL A 34 39.72 23.57 46.42
C VAL A 34 41.17 23.29 46.79
N GLU A 35 41.71 24.23 47.55
CA GLU A 35 42.91 24.09 48.35
C GLU A 35 42.98 22.70 49.00
N SER A 36 44.11 22.05 48.79
CA SER A 36 44.55 20.91 49.58
C SER A 36 44.82 21.36 51.01
N ASP A 37 43.79 21.29 51.87
CA ASP A 37 44.01 21.22 53.31
C ASP A 37 44.06 19.75 53.72
N ALA A 38 45.23 19.34 54.20
CA ALA A 38 45.44 18.10 54.91
C ALA A 38 44.74 18.21 56.28
N GLY A 39 43.42 18.10 56.26
CA GLY A 39 42.57 18.14 57.44
C GLY A 39 41.51 17.06 57.34
N SER A 40 41.62 16.01 58.16
CA SER A 40 40.57 15.00 58.33
C SER A 40 39.31 15.60 59.01
N SER A 41 38.62 16.54 58.36
CA SER A 41 37.31 16.99 58.80
C SER A 41 36.28 15.94 58.42
N LYS A 42 35.85 15.13 59.41
CA LYS A 42 34.75 14.18 59.26
C LYS A 42 33.54 14.94 58.70
N THR A 43 33.23 14.78 57.41
CA THR A 43 31.98 15.26 56.79
C THR A 43 30.84 15.06 57.78
N THR A 44 30.11 16.14 58.07
CA THR A 44 29.01 16.05 59.02
C THR A 44 28.04 14.98 58.53
N MET A 45 27.42 14.25 59.44
CA MET A 45 26.51 13.14 59.07
C MET A 45 25.40 13.61 58.09
N GLU A 46 25.06 14.89 58.15
CA GLU A 46 24.08 15.55 57.30
C GLU A 46 24.58 15.76 55.87
N GLU A 47 25.79 16.27 55.65
CA GLU A 47 26.41 16.40 54.32
C GLU A 47 26.62 15.04 53.65
N ARG A 48 27.04 14.04 54.44
CA ARG A 48 27.19 12.66 53.97
C ARG A 48 25.84 12.06 53.57
N LYS A 49 24.77 12.36 54.33
CA LYS A 49 23.40 11.96 54.00
C LYS A 49 22.87 12.68 52.75
N ALA A 50 23.13 13.98 52.60
CA ALA A 50 22.74 14.75 51.42
C ALA A 50 23.44 14.25 50.14
N LYS A 51 24.74 13.96 50.21
CA LYS A 51 25.50 13.35 49.10
C LYS A 51 24.99 11.95 48.75
N MET A 52 24.62 11.16 49.76
CA MET A 52 23.98 9.85 49.55
C MET A 52 22.59 9.97 48.91
N ASP A 53 21.80 10.97 49.30
CA ASP A 53 20.48 11.20 48.72
C ASP A 53 20.57 11.72 47.28
N GLN A 54 21.57 12.54 46.95
CA GLN A 54 21.89 12.92 45.58
C GLN A 54 22.32 11.70 44.74
N LEU A 55 23.15 10.81 45.30
CA LEU A 55 23.55 9.56 44.64
C LEU A 55 22.34 8.64 44.39
N ARG A 56 21.45 8.51 45.38
CA ARG A 56 20.19 7.76 45.25
C ARG A 56 19.27 8.35 44.19
N LYS A 57 19.14 9.68 44.12
CA LYS A 57 18.39 10.36 43.06
C LYS A 57 18.97 10.09 41.68
N ARG A 58 20.29 10.17 41.53
CA ARG A 58 20.98 9.86 40.26
C ARG A 58 20.82 8.39 39.86
N LEU A 59 20.94 7.46 40.81
CA LEU A 59 20.70 6.03 40.59
C LEU A 59 19.23 5.73 40.22
N ALA A 60 18.27 6.41 40.85
CA ALA A 60 16.86 6.28 40.51
C ALA A 60 16.56 6.85 39.12
N ALA A 61 17.16 7.98 38.76
CA ALA A 61 17.03 8.59 37.44
C ALA A 61 17.63 7.71 36.34
N SER A 62 18.84 7.16 36.55
CA SER A 62 19.47 6.26 35.60
C SER A 62 18.69 4.95 35.45
N SER A 63 18.21 4.37 36.56
CA SER A 63 17.37 3.17 36.54
C SER A 63 16.06 3.39 35.77
N ARG A 64 15.42 4.55 35.94
CA ARG A 64 14.21 4.93 35.16
C ARG A 64 14.52 5.14 33.68
N ALA A 65 15.60 5.85 33.36
CA ALA A 65 16.03 6.08 31.98
C ALA A 65 16.33 4.76 31.26
N ASN A 66 17.04 3.85 31.91
CA ASN A 66 17.33 2.51 31.37
C ASN A 66 16.04 1.69 31.18
N ARG A 67 15.08 1.79 32.11
CA ARG A 67 13.78 1.13 31.95
C ARG A 67 13.00 1.72 30.78
N GLN A 68 13.01 3.04 30.62
CA GLN A 68 12.35 3.72 29.51
C GLN A 68 12.99 3.34 28.18
N SER A 69 14.32 3.32 28.07
CA SER A 69 15.01 2.93 26.84
C SER A 69 14.72 1.48 26.45
N LEU A 70 14.67 0.55 27.42
CA LEU A 70 14.29 -0.85 27.16
C LEU A 70 12.83 -0.97 26.69
N ILE A 71 11.90 -0.20 27.29
CA ILE A 71 10.50 -0.18 26.86
C ILE A 71 10.40 0.40 25.45
N GLU A 72 11.06 1.53 25.17
CA GLU A 72 11.07 2.17 23.87
C GLU A 72 11.64 1.26 22.78
N GLU A 73 12.77 0.60 23.05
CA GLU A 73 13.35 -0.39 22.15
C GLU A 73 12.36 -1.53 21.89
N SER A 74 11.74 -2.08 22.93
CA SER A 74 10.71 -3.12 22.78
C SER A 74 9.49 -2.65 21.98
N THR A 75 9.09 -1.38 22.12
CA THR A 75 7.97 -0.81 21.35
C THR A 75 8.35 -0.55 19.90
N LYS A 76 9.58 -0.08 19.64
CA LYS A 76 10.14 0.12 18.30
C LYS A 76 10.25 -1.21 17.54
N LEU A 77 10.70 -2.27 18.21
CA LEU A 77 10.75 -3.62 17.65
C LEU A 77 9.36 -4.20 17.34
N LYS A 78 8.32 -3.77 18.07
CA LYS A 78 6.93 -4.18 17.84
C LYS A 78 6.21 -3.37 16.75
N VAL A 79 6.84 -2.36 16.17
CA VAL A 79 6.23 -1.58 15.08
C VAL A 79 6.11 -2.47 13.85
N THR A 80 4.88 -2.84 13.51
CA THR A 80 4.60 -3.60 12.30
C THR A 80 4.76 -2.71 11.07
N ALA A 81 4.96 -3.31 9.88
CA ALA A 81 5.00 -2.56 8.62
C ALA A 81 3.73 -1.70 8.39
N ARG A 82 2.57 -2.14 8.89
CA ARG A 82 1.30 -1.38 8.82
C ARG A 82 1.33 -0.14 9.70
N ASP A 83 1.93 -0.23 10.88
CA ASP A 83 2.05 0.88 11.81
C ASP A 83 3.11 1.88 11.35
N ALA A 84 4.22 1.39 10.81
CA ALA A 84 5.23 2.22 10.15
C ALA A 84 4.62 3.05 8.99
N ALA A 85 3.85 2.40 8.10
CA ALA A 85 3.16 3.10 7.01
C ALA A 85 2.04 4.04 7.49
N ARG A 86 1.48 3.84 8.69
CA ARG A 86 0.54 4.79 9.31
C ARG A 86 1.28 6.00 9.85
N LEU A 87 2.38 5.79 10.58
CA LEU A 87 3.23 6.86 11.11
C LEU A 87 3.84 7.70 9.98
N GLU A 88 4.29 7.08 8.90
CA GLU A 88 4.81 7.81 7.72
C GLU A 88 3.73 8.71 7.09
N ARG A 89 2.49 8.22 6.95
CA ARG A 89 1.37 9.05 6.47
C ARG A 89 1.06 10.20 7.42
N GLN A 90 1.13 9.97 8.73
CA GLN A 90 0.97 11.04 9.72
C GLN A 90 2.09 12.07 9.66
N ARG A 91 3.35 11.63 9.50
CA ARG A 91 4.50 12.51 9.32
C ARG A 91 4.39 13.35 8.05
N LYS A 92 4.11 12.74 6.91
CA LYS A 92 3.85 13.45 5.63
C LYS A 92 2.68 14.44 5.74
N LEU A 93 1.63 14.09 6.49
CA LEU A 93 0.52 15.00 6.74
C LEU A 93 0.95 16.18 7.63
N ALA A 94 1.72 15.92 8.69
CA ALA A 94 2.24 16.97 9.56
C ALA A 94 3.21 17.90 8.80
N GLU A 95 4.06 17.34 7.93
CA GLU A 95 4.96 18.09 7.05
C GLU A 95 4.19 18.97 6.07
N THR A 96 3.17 18.43 5.40
CA THR A 96 2.36 19.22 4.45
C THR A 96 1.54 20.30 5.16
N LEU A 97 1.02 20.04 6.36
CA LEU A 97 0.34 21.05 7.19
C LEU A 97 1.31 22.14 7.66
N ARG A 98 2.52 21.75 8.11
CA ARG A 98 3.56 22.70 8.48
C ARG A 98 3.97 23.57 7.29
N GLN A 99 4.27 22.96 6.15
CA GLN A 99 4.60 23.70 4.92
C GLN A 99 3.48 24.64 4.49
N LYS A 100 2.22 24.23 4.65
CA LYS A 100 1.06 25.08 4.38
C LYS A 100 1.01 26.27 5.35
N ALA A 101 1.21 26.05 6.65
CA ALA A 101 1.27 27.12 7.65
C ALA A 101 2.44 28.09 7.37
N ASP A 102 3.64 27.56 7.09
CA ASP A 102 4.84 28.34 6.75
C ASP A 102 4.64 29.15 5.44
N ALA A 103 3.78 28.69 4.53
CA ALA A 103 3.43 29.42 3.30
C ALA A 103 2.32 30.46 3.53
N GLU A 104 1.35 30.17 4.39
CA GLU A 104 0.33 31.14 4.82
C GLU A 104 0.97 32.32 5.58
N GLU A 105 1.96 32.07 6.44
CA GLU A 105 2.73 33.11 7.15
C GLU A 105 3.55 33.98 6.17
N ARG A 106 4.10 33.38 5.11
CA ARG A 106 4.80 34.09 4.03
C ARG A 106 3.86 34.78 3.04
N GLY A 107 2.54 34.56 3.14
CA GLY A 107 1.54 35.11 2.22
C GLY A 107 1.57 34.50 0.81
N GLU A 108 2.13 33.30 0.66
CA GLU A 108 2.23 32.59 -0.63
C GLU A 108 1.03 31.66 -0.86
N ASP A 109 0.51 31.65 -2.09
CA ASP A 109 -0.54 30.74 -2.53
C ASP A 109 0.04 29.35 -2.86
N VAL A 110 -0.04 28.44 -1.90
CA VAL A 110 0.46 27.06 -2.00
C VAL A 110 -0.15 26.30 -3.17
N ASP A 111 -1.44 26.51 -3.43
CA ASP A 111 -2.15 25.77 -4.47
C ASP A 111 -1.75 26.28 -5.85
N ARG A 112 -1.45 27.58 -5.99
CA ARG A 112 -0.84 28.12 -7.20
C ARG A 112 0.55 27.54 -7.46
N ALA A 113 1.43 27.47 -6.46
CA ALA A 113 2.76 26.88 -6.63
C ALA A 113 2.68 25.41 -7.08
N LYS A 114 1.80 24.61 -6.47
CA LYS A 114 1.54 23.23 -6.88
C LYS A 114 0.96 23.11 -8.28
N ASN A 115 0.07 24.03 -8.67
CA ASN A 115 -0.52 24.02 -10.01
C ASN A 115 0.51 24.28 -11.12
N TRP A 116 1.60 24.99 -10.80
CA TRP A 116 2.70 25.20 -11.74
C TRP A 116 3.56 23.95 -11.95
N GLU A 117 3.56 23.03 -10.97
CA GLU A 117 4.29 21.76 -11.07
C GLU A 117 3.57 20.74 -11.97
N TYR A 118 2.25 20.90 -12.17
CA TYR A 118 1.49 19.99 -13.03
C TYR A 118 1.80 20.22 -14.50
N THR A 119 2.31 19.18 -15.15
CA THR A 119 2.48 19.16 -16.61
C THR A 119 1.13 18.94 -17.30
N ILE A 120 1.04 19.36 -18.57
CA ILE A 120 -0.18 19.17 -19.38
C ILE A 120 -0.54 17.68 -19.47
N GLU A 121 0.46 16.82 -19.65
CA GLU A 121 0.27 15.36 -19.74
C GLU A 121 -0.27 14.76 -18.43
N GLU A 122 0.22 15.23 -17.28
CA GLU A 122 -0.28 14.82 -15.97
C GLU A 122 -1.73 15.27 -15.75
N ASN A 123 -2.06 16.51 -16.14
CA ASN A 123 -3.42 17.00 -16.05
C ASN A 123 -4.36 16.18 -16.95
N ASP A 124 -3.99 15.90 -18.20
CA ASP A 124 -4.77 15.08 -19.12
C ASP A 124 -4.99 13.65 -18.57
N ALA A 125 -3.94 13.05 -18.02
CA ALA A 125 -4.02 11.73 -17.38
C ALA A 125 -4.95 11.75 -16.15
N TRP A 126 -4.90 12.83 -15.37
CA TRP A 126 -5.75 13.05 -14.21
C TRP A 126 -7.22 13.23 -14.61
N GLU A 127 -7.51 14.07 -15.60
CA GLU A 127 -8.86 14.25 -16.15
C GLU A 127 -9.42 12.94 -16.71
N LYS A 128 -8.61 12.19 -17.46
CA LYS A 128 -8.99 10.86 -17.96
C LYS A 128 -9.30 9.89 -16.82
N LYS A 129 -8.55 9.95 -15.71
CA LYS A 129 -8.81 9.15 -14.51
C LYS A 129 -10.10 9.56 -13.81
N LEU A 130 -10.37 10.86 -13.69
CA LEU A 130 -11.62 11.40 -13.14
C LEU A 130 -12.83 11.02 -13.99
N ALA A 131 -12.76 11.23 -15.30
CA ALA A 131 -13.81 10.84 -16.25
C ALA A 131 -14.09 9.32 -16.18
N ARG A 132 -13.03 8.50 -16.11
CA ARG A 132 -13.16 7.05 -15.91
C ARG A 132 -13.83 6.70 -14.58
N LYS A 133 -13.52 7.43 -13.50
CA LYS A 133 -14.14 7.26 -12.18
C LYS A 133 -15.61 7.66 -12.20
N LYS A 134 -15.95 8.81 -12.81
CA LYS A 134 -17.32 9.29 -13.00
C LYS A 134 -18.16 8.27 -13.75
N ARG A 135 -17.66 7.73 -14.86
CA ARG A 135 -18.35 6.65 -15.61
C ARG A 135 -18.54 5.37 -14.79
N ARG A 136 -17.61 5.04 -13.89
CA ARG A 136 -17.70 3.85 -13.01
C ARG A 136 -18.55 4.08 -11.76
N ALA A 137 -18.92 5.32 -11.45
CA ALA A 137 -19.75 5.67 -10.31
C ALA A 137 -21.25 5.39 -10.55
N ASP A 138 -21.63 4.98 -11.75
CA ASP A 138 -22.98 4.49 -12.03
C ASP A 138 -23.17 3.07 -11.44
N PHE A 139 -23.90 3.03 -10.33
CA PHE A 139 -24.28 1.80 -9.63
C PHE A 139 -25.68 1.31 -9.98
N GLU A 140 -26.40 2.03 -10.85
CA GLU A 140 -27.73 1.64 -11.26
C GLU A 140 -27.70 0.33 -12.07
N PHE A 141 -28.79 -0.42 -11.98
CA PHE A 141 -28.99 -1.63 -12.75
C PHE A 141 -29.88 -1.29 -13.95
N HIS A 142 -29.30 -1.38 -15.14
CA HIS A 142 -30.00 -1.14 -16.41
C HIS A 142 -30.46 -2.46 -17.03
N ASP A 143 -29.51 -3.36 -17.31
CA ASP A 143 -29.74 -4.67 -17.92
C ASP A 143 -28.62 -5.65 -17.49
N ASP A 144 -28.88 -6.94 -17.61
CA ASP A 144 -27.93 -8.01 -17.33
C ASP A 144 -26.73 -7.98 -18.27
N ALA A 145 -26.92 -7.68 -19.57
CA ALA A 145 -25.80 -7.55 -20.50
C ALA A 145 -24.88 -6.38 -20.13
N HIS A 146 -25.46 -5.24 -19.71
CA HIS A 146 -24.69 -4.10 -19.23
C HIS A 146 -23.95 -4.43 -17.92
N ALA A 147 -24.59 -5.15 -17.00
CA ALA A 147 -23.96 -5.61 -15.76
C ALA A 147 -22.79 -6.58 -16.04
N ALA A 148 -22.96 -7.53 -16.97
CA ALA A 148 -21.92 -8.46 -17.40
C ALA A 148 -20.73 -7.72 -18.03
N ARG A 149 -20.99 -6.78 -18.94
CA ARG A 149 -19.96 -5.94 -19.57
C ARG A 149 -19.19 -5.12 -18.53
N ARG A 150 -19.85 -4.54 -17.53
CA ARG A 150 -19.18 -3.81 -16.43
C ARG A 150 -18.26 -4.72 -15.62
N ARG A 151 -18.70 -5.94 -15.30
CA ARG A 151 -17.89 -6.95 -14.59
C ARG A 151 -16.67 -7.36 -15.42
N TYR A 152 -16.87 -7.72 -16.68
CA TYR A 152 -15.80 -8.07 -17.60
C TYR A 152 -14.75 -6.97 -17.71
N LYS A 153 -15.18 -5.71 -17.89
CA LYS A 153 -14.26 -4.56 -17.94
C LYS A 153 -13.45 -4.39 -16.66
N LYS A 154 -14.05 -4.62 -15.49
CA LYS A 154 -13.36 -4.56 -14.20
C LYS A 154 -12.35 -5.70 -14.07
N ASP A 155 -12.68 -6.88 -14.57
CA ASP A 155 -11.76 -8.01 -14.58
C ASP A 155 -10.57 -7.75 -15.51
N LEU A 156 -10.78 -7.13 -16.68
CA LEU A 156 -9.69 -6.69 -17.56
C LEU A 156 -8.73 -5.71 -16.86
N ASP A 157 -9.23 -4.82 -16.00
CA ASP A 157 -8.36 -3.91 -15.23
C ASP A 157 -7.52 -4.67 -14.17
N LEU A 158 -7.99 -5.83 -13.70
CA LEU A 158 -7.35 -6.62 -12.65
C LEU A 158 -6.41 -7.71 -13.18
N ILE A 159 -6.60 -8.14 -14.43
CA ILE A 159 -5.75 -9.13 -15.08
C ILE A 159 -4.38 -8.51 -15.35
N LYS A 160 -3.34 -9.15 -14.82
CA LYS A 160 -1.94 -8.83 -15.10
C LYS A 160 -1.35 -9.96 -15.95
N PRO A 161 -1.13 -9.74 -17.26
CA PRO A 161 -0.53 -10.74 -18.13
C PRO A 161 0.89 -11.08 -17.69
N ASP A 162 1.27 -12.36 -17.81
CA ASP A 162 2.65 -12.79 -17.66
C ASP A 162 3.40 -12.58 -18.99
N LEU A 163 4.08 -11.44 -19.08
CA LEU A 163 4.82 -11.05 -20.28
C LEU A 163 6.02 -11.95 -20.56
N VAL A 164 6.62 -12.55 -19.52
CA VAL A 164 7.81 -13.41 -19.69
C VAL A 164 7.41 -14.73 -20.34
N ALA A 165 6.34 -15.37 -19.83
CA ALA A 165 5.81 -16.59 -20.43
C ALA A 165 5.34 -16.36 -21.87
N TYR A 166 4.64 -15.24 -22.12
CA TYR A 166 4.20 -14.84 -23.46
C TYR A 166 5.38 -14.61 -24.41
N ASN A 167 6.41 -13.88 -23.97
CA ASN A 167 7.59 -13.60 -24.80
C ASN A 167 8.36 -14.88 -25.15
N LYS A 168 8.47 -15.85 -24.23
CA LYS A 168 9.08 -17.16 -24.52
C LYS A 168 8.31 -17.93 -25.60
N GLN A 169 6.98 -17.96 -25.51
CA GLN A 169 6.13 -18.57 -26.56
C GLN A 169 6.30 -17.83 -27.90
N LYS A 170 6.40 -16.50 -27.85
CA LYS A 170 6.64 -15.66 -29.02
C LYS A 170 8.01 -15.87 -29.65
N GLU A 171 9.06 -16.04 -28.85
CA GLU A 171 10.41 -16.37 -29.33
C GLU A 171 10.39 -17.69 -30.11
N ILE A 172 9.76 -18.74 -29.58
CA ILE A 172 9.65 -20.05 -30.24
C ILE A 172 8.87 -19.93 -31.56
N ALA A 173 7.71 -19.30 -31.54
CA ALA A 173 6.86 -19.12 -32.72
C ALA A 173 7.53 -18.31 -33.83
N MET A 174 8.28 -17.28 -33.44
CA MET A 174 9.06 -16.47 -34.37
C MET A 174 10.43 -17.09 -34.68
N GLY A 175 10.81 -18.23 -34.12
CA GLY A 175 12.13 -18.86 -34.33
C GLY A 175 13.32 -18.02 -33.87
N LEU A 176 13.12 -17.14 -32.88
CA LEU A 176 14.17 -16.34 -32.24
C LEU A 176 14.94 -17.20 -31.26
N ALA A 177 16.21 -16.85 -31.04
CA ALA A 177 16.98 -17.44 -29.96
C ALA A 177 16.33 -17.15 -28.59
N PRO A 178 16.29 -18.14 -27.68
CA PRO A 178 15.69 -17.97 -26.36
C PRO A 178 16.39 -16.83 -25.61
N GLY A 179 15.62 -15.93 -25.00
CA GLY A 179 16.16 -14.75 -24.29
C GLY A 179 16.09 -13.45 -25.10
N THR A 180 15.85 -13.49 -26.41
CA THR A 180 15.83 -12.29 -27.27
C THR A 180 14.78 -11.24 -26.87
N LEU A 181 13.57 -11.68 -26.50
CA LEU A 181 12.44 -10.81 -26.13
C LEU A 181 12.25 -10.71 -24.62
N SER A 182 12.88 -11.60 -23.86
CA SER A 182 12.81 -11.66 -22.41
C SER A 182 13.95 -10.93 -21.70
N ASN A 183 15.12 -10.79 -22.33
CA ASN A 183 16.24 -10.01 -21.83
C ASN A 183 16.37 -8.70 -22.62
N PHE A 184 15.71 -7.65 -22.13
CA PHE A 184 15.89 -6.30 -22.66
C PHE A 184 17.13 -5.68 -22.02
N ASP A 185 18.24 -5.62 -22.76
CA ASP A 185 19.45 -4.88 -22.34
C ASP A 185 19.40 -3.47 -22.97
N PRO A 186 19.24 -2.39 -22.18
CA PRO A 186 19.05 -1.03 -22.71
C PRO A 186 20.29 -0.44 -23.41
N ILE A 187 21.42 -1.16 -23.42
CA ILE A 187 22.69 -0.75 -24.02
C ILE A 187 22.81 -1.24 -25.48
N SER A 188 22.17 -2.36 -25.82
CA SER A 188 22.12 -2.83 -27.20
C SER A 188 20.89 -2.23 -27.88
N GLY A 189 21.12 -1.22 -28.73
CA GLY A 189 20.07 -0.53 -29.47
C GLY A 189 19.20 -1.49 -30.31
N PRO A 190 18.06 -1.00 -30.84
CA PRO A 190 17.04 -1.84 -31.47
C PRO A 190 17.57 -2.40 -32.79
N SER A 191 18.19 -3.58 -32.75
CA SER A 191 18.54 -4.28 -33.97
C SER A 191 17.23 -4.73 -34.63
N SER A 192 17.00 -4.23 -35.85
CA SER A 192 15.80 -4.47 -36.63
C SER A 192 15.62 -5.97 -36.90
N LEU A 193 14.81 -6.63 -36.07
CA LEU A 193 14.38 -8.02 -36.24
C LEU A 193 13.36 -8.11 -37.39
N GLN A 194 13.85 -8.06 -38.64
CA GLN A 194 13.13 -8.67 -39.76
C GLN A 194 13.38 -10.18 -39.68
N VAL A 195 12.39 -10.89 -39.15
CA VAL A 195 12.46 -12.34 -39.00
C VAL A 195 11.61 -12.95 -40.10
N SER A 196 12.27 -13.39 -41.17
CA SER A 196 11.65 -14.27 -42.15
C SER A 196 11.50 -15.66 -41.53
N HIS A 197 10.31 -16.24 -41.57
CA HIS A 197 10.10 -17.65 -41.18
C HIS A 197 10.84 -18.53 -42.19
N THR A 198 11.99 -19.07 -41.81
CA THR A 198 12.90 -19.77 -42.74
C THR A 198 12.59 -21.25 -42.86
N SER A 199 11.93 -21.85 -41.86
CA SER A 199 11.56 -23.26 -41.83
C SER A 199 10.03 -23.45 -41.79
N LEU A 200 9.55 -24.57 -42.33
CA LEU A 200 8.13 -24.97 -42.27
C LEU A 200 7.66 -25.12 -40.82
N GLU A 201 8.53 -25.61 -39.94
CA GLU A 201 8.26 -25.74 -38.50
C GLU A 201 8.06 -24.38 -37.83
N GLN A 202 8.83 -23.37 -38.22
CA GLN A 202 8.68 -21.99 -37.74
C GLN A 202 7.40 -21.33 -38.30
N GLN A 203 6.96 -21.68 -39.51
CA GLN A 203 5.67 -21.23 -40.04
C GLN A 203 4.50 -21.86 -39.27
N LEU A 204 4.54 -23.16 -39.01
CA LEU A 204 3.52 -23.84 -38.19
C LEU A 204 3.49 -23.31 -36.76
N ALA A 205 4.65 -23.03 -36.15
CA ALA A 205 4.72 -22.45 -34.82
C ALA A 205 4.21 -20.98 -34.78
N ALA A 206 4.43 -20.21 -35.85
CA ALA A 206 3.87 -18.87 -36.00
C ALA A 206 2.35 -18.91 -36.17
N ASP A 207 1.83 -19.81 -37.01
CA ASP A 207 0.39 -20.06 -37.18
C ASP A 207 -0.25 -20.55 -35.87
N ASP A 208 0.49 -21.30 -35.05
CA ASP A 208 0.04 -21.77 -33.74
C ASP A 208 -0.09 -20.65 -32.70
N LEU A 209 0.79 -19.63 -32.76
CA LEU A 209 0.72 -18.46 -31.89
C LEU A 209 -0.31 -17.42 -32.37
N TYR A 210 -0.40 -17.21 -33.69
CA TYR A 210 -1.28 -16.24 -34.33
C TYR A 210 -2.42 -16.95 -35.08
N ARG A 211 -3.18 -17.78 -34.35
CA ARG A 211 -4.30 -18.55 -34.92
C ARG A 211 -5.39 -17.63 -35.49
N ASP A 212 -5.84 -17.92 -36.70
CA ASP A 212 -7.00 -17.28 -37.33
C ASP A 212 -8.29 -18.09 -37.04
N ALA A 213 -9.45 -17.50 -37.33
CA ALA A 213 -10.76 -18.16 -37.22
C ALA A 213 -10.85 -19.48 -38.00
N ASN A 214 -10.03 -19.66 -39.04
CA ASN A 214 -10.00 -20.85 -39.89
C ASN A 214 -8.90 -21.87 -39.51
N THR A 215 -8.11 -21.61 -38.46
CA THR A 215 -7.08 -22.55 -38.01
C THR A 215 -7.73 -23.78 -37.37
N LEU A 216 -7.49 -24.96 -37.95
CA LEU A 216 -8.08 -26.24 -37.51
C LEU A 216 -7.47 -26.78 -36.20
N MET A 217 -6.35 -26.22 -35.74
CA MET A 217 -5.69 -26.58 -34.49
C MET A 217 -6.55 -26.09 -33.31
N TYR A 218 -7.34 -26.98 -32.71
CA TYR A 218 -8.21 -26.72 -31.55
C TYR A 218 -8.14 -27.88 -30.56
N GLY A 219 -7.96 -27.57 -29.26
CA GLY A 219 -7.95 -28.57 -28.19
C GLY A 219 -6.58 -29.08 -27.75
N ASP A 220 -5.48 -28.65 -28.38
CA ASP A 220 -4.11 -29.10 -28.04
C ASP A 220 -3.51 -28.42 -26.79
N ASN A 221 -4.08 -27.30 -26.35
CA ASN A 221 -3.56 -26.53 -25.23
C ASN A 221 -3.81 -27.25 -23.89
N LYS A 222 -2.73 -27.70 -23.26
CA LYS A 222 -2.72 -28.24 -21.89
C LYS A 222 -2.11 -27.21 -20.96
N PRO A 223 -2.92 -26.35 -20.31
CA PRO A 223 -2.40 -25.30 -19.43
C PRO A 223 -1.65 -25.91 -18.24
N SER A 224 -0.66 -25.18 -17.72
CA SER A 224 0.03 -25.58 -16.50
C SER A 224 -0.90 -25.54 -15.29
N GLU A 225 -0.60 -26.34 -14.27
CA GLU A 225 -1.34 -26.37 -13.00
C GLU A 225 -1.43 -24.98 -12.36
N ASP A 226 -0.32 -24.22 -12.36
CA ASP A 226 -0.29 -22.82 -11.88
C ASP A 226 -1.28 -21.90 -12.62
N ALA A 227 -1.51 -22.12 -13.92
CA ALA A 227 -2.49 -21.34 -14.68
C ALA A 227 -3.92 -21.70 -14.29
N ILE A 228 -4.18 -22.99 -14.05
CA ILE A 228 -5.47 -23.50 -13.56
C ILE A 228 -5.74 -22.92 -12.17
N ASP A 229 -4.78 -22.96 -11.25
CA ASP A 229 -4.92 -22.43 -9.89
C ASP A 229 -5.21 -20.93 -9.85
N ARG A 230 -4.55 -20.15 -10.72
CA ARG A 230 -4.84 -18.71 -10.87
C ARG A 230 -6.29 -18.47 -11.31
N MET A 231 -6.78 -19.29 -12.25
CA MET A 231 -8.16 -19.23 -12.76
C MET A 231 -9.18 -19.62 -11.67
N VAL A 232 -8.96 -20.73 -10.97
CA VAL A 232 -9.80 -21.20 -9.86
C VAL A 232 -9.83 -20.18 -8.73
N SER A 233 -8.67 -19.61 -8.34
CA SER A 233 -8.58 -18.55 -7.34
C SER A 233 -9.42 -17.32 -7.73
N LYS A 234 -9.42 -16.94 -9.02
CA LYS A 234 -10.28 -15.84 -9.52
C LYS A 234 -11.76 -16.21 -9.40
N ILE A 235 -12.16 -17.40 -9.83
CA ILE A 235 -13.56 -17.86 -9.75
C ILE A 235 -14.07 -17.82 -8.32
N ASN A 236 -13.30 -18.35 -7.37
CA ASN A 236 -13.67 -18.31 -5.95
C ASN A 236 -13.84 -16.88 -5.42
N LYS A 237 -12.93 -15.96 -5.80
CA LYS A 237 -13.07 -14.53 -5.47
C LYS A 237 -14.33 -13.91 -6.07
N ASP A 238 -14.74 -14.32 -7.26
CA ASP A 238 -15.93 -13.79 -7.92
C ASP A 238 -17.22 -14.36 -7.32
N ILE A 239 -17.22 -15.63 -6.88
CA ILE A 239 -18.28 -16.23 -6.07
C ILE A 239 -18.45 -15.46 -4.76
N ASP A 240 -17.35 -15.17 -4.06
CA ASP A 240 -17.37 -14.39 -2.81
C ASP A 240 -17.88 -12.96 -3.00
N LYS A 241 -17.53 -12.30 -4.11
CA LYS A 241 -18.09 -10.97 -4.43
C LYS A 241 -19.58 -11.05 -4.72
N LYS A 242 -20.03 -12.10 -5.42
CA LYS A 242 -21.45 -12.31 -5.73
C LYS A 242 -22.27 -12.57 -4.47
N SER A 243 -21.78 -13.38 -3.54
CA SER A 243 -22.47 -13.64 -2.26
C SER A 243 -22.59 -12.36 -1.41
N LYS A 244 -21.58 -11.48 -1.45
CA LYS A 244 -21.55 -10.20 -0.74
C LYS A 244 -22.24 -9.04 -1.47
N PHE A 245 -22.88 -9.28 -2.62
CA PHE A 245 -23.54 -8.23 -3.39
C PHE A 245 -24.76 -7.66 -2.66
N SER A 246 -25.55 -8.50 -2.01
CA SER A 246 -26.62 -8.08 -1.11
C SER A 246 -26.10 -8.05 0.32
N ARG A 247 -26.12 -6.88 0.97
CA ARG A 247 -25.63 -6.68 2.34
C ARG A 247 -26.78 -6.27 3.24
N LYS A 248 -26.86 -6.84 4.46
CA LYS A 248 -27.80 -6.37 5.50
C LYS A 248 -27.44 -4.93 5.86
N ARG A 249 -28.44 -4.04 5.91
CA ARG A 249 -28.24 -2.67 6.38
C ARG A 249 -28.31 -2.67 7.91
N PRO A 250 -27.38 -2.01 8.63
CA PRO A 250 -27.34 -2.02 10.09
C PRO A 250 -28.54 -1.32 10.72
N ASN A 251 -29.04 -0.25 10.10
CA ASN A 251 -30.14 0.58 10.63
C ASN A 251 -31.54 -0.08 10.52
N GLU A 252 -31.62 -1.35 10.13
CA GLU A 252 -32.92 -2.05 9.99
C GLU A 252 -33.51 -2.50 11.33
N ASP A 253 -32.70 -2.56 12.40
CA ASP A 253 -33.12 -3.10 13.71
C ASP A 253 -33.45 -2.00 14.76
N GLU A 254 -33.25 -0.71 14.45
CA GLU A 254 -33.47 0.43 15.38
C GLU A 254 -34.85 1.13 15.25
N GLY A 255 -35.72 0.66 14.35
CA GLY A 255 -37.04 1.28 14.11
C GLY A 255 -38.21 0.53 14.74
N ASP A 256 -39.39 1.17 14.73
CA ASP A 256 -40.64 0.55 15.16
C ASP A 256 -40.93 -0.74 14.37
N ILE A 257 -41.16 -1.83 15.10
CA ILE A 257 -41.38 -3.15 14.54
C ILE A 257 -42.82 -3.23 14.00
N THR A 258 -42.97 -3.01 12.69
CA THR A 258 -44.26 -3.06 11.98
C THR A 258 -44.63 -4.45 11.44
N TYR A 259 -43.88 -5.50 11.81
CA TYR A 259 -44.03 -6.84 11.24
C TYR A 259 -44.04 -7.93 12.31
N ILE A 260 -44.75 -9.03 12.02
CA ILE A 260 -44.85 -10.20 12.91
C ILE A 260 -43.86 -11.30 12.50
N ASN A 261 -43.61 -11.48 11.19
CA ASN A 261 -42.69 -12.49 10.65
C ASN A 261 -41.71 -11.88 9.63
N GLU A 262 -40.65 -12.62 9.29
CA GLU A 262 -39.61 -12.15 8.35
C GLU A 262 -40.15 -11.91 6.94
N HIS A 263 -41.12 -12.72 6.49
CA HIS A 263 -41.75 -12.54 5.18
C HIS A 263 -42.53 -11.21 5.11
N ASN A 264 -43.25 -10.88 6.17
CA ASN A 264 -44.00 -9.64 6.36
C ASN A 264 -43.04 -8.46 6.44
N ARG A 265 -41.88 -8.59 7.13
CA ARG A 265 -40.83 -7.56 7.11
C ARG A 265 -40.36 -7.23 5.70
N VAL A 266 -40.06 -8.25 4.89
CA VAL A 266 -39.61 -8.08 3.50
C VAL A 266 -40.73 -7.48 2.64
N PHE A 267 -41.98 -7.88 2.87
CA PHE A 267 -43.15 -7.33 2.20
C PHE A 267 -43.36 -5.85 2.55
N ASN A 268 -43.40 -5.49 3.83
CA ASN A 268 -43.51 -4.09 4.28
C ASN A 268 -42.37 -3.25 3.73
N LYS A 269 -41.14 -3.77 3.67
CA LYS A 269 -39.99 -3.09 3.03
C LYS A 269 -40.15 -2.92 1.52
N LYS A 270 -40.84 -3.85 0.85
CA LYS A 270 -41.20 -3.69 -0.58
C LYS A 270 -42.22 -2.57 -0.73
N ILE A 271 -43.29 -2.57 0.06
CA ILE A 271 -44.31 -1.51 0.07
C ILE A 271 -43.68 -0.14 0.36
N ALA A 272 -42.84 -0.06 1.38
CA ALA A 272 -42.18 1.17 1.79
C ALA A 272 -41.37 1.81 0.64
N ARG A 273 -40.64 0.99 -0.15
CA ARG A 273 -39.87 1.50 -1.30
C ARG A 273 -40.71 2.19 -2.37
N TYR A 274 -41.96 1.77 -2.57
CA TYR A 274 -42.83 2.33 -3.59
C TYR A 274 -43.75 3.43 -3.06
N TYR A 275 -44.29 3.26 -1.85
CA TYR A 275 -45.37 4.08 -1.34
C TYR A 275 -44.94 5.13 -0.32
N ASP A 276 -43.81 4.96 0.38
CA ASP A 276 -43.39 5.92 1.43
C ASP A 276 -43.26 7.35 0.91
N LYS A 277 -42.84 7.52 -0.35
CA LYS A 277 -42.76 8.84 -0.98
C LYS A 277 -44.12 9.56 -1.03
N TYR A 278 -45.21 8.82 -1.10
CA TYR A 278 -46.57 9.36 -1.23
C TYR A 278 -47.35 9.34 0.09
N THR A 279 -46.93 8.54 1.07
CA THR A 279 -47.63 8.37 2.36
C THR A 279 -46.93 9.06 3.53
N THR A 280 -45.94 9.92 3.27
CA THR A 280 -45.21 10.69 4.28
C THR A 280 -46.13 11.51 5.17
N GLU A 281 -47.10 12.22 4.58
CA GLU A 281 -48.06 13.06 5.31
C GLU A 281 -48.95 12.22 6.22
N ILE A 282 -49.47 11.10 5.69
CA ILE A 282 -50.30 10.17 6.46
C ILE A 282 -49.52 9.60 7.65
N ARG A 283 -48.26 9.21 7.44
CA ARG A 283 -47.37 8.73 8.52
C ARG A 283 -47.12 9.81 9.57
N ALA A 284 -46.80 11.03 9.15
CA ALA A 284 -46.59 12.15 10.06
C ALA A 284 -47.85 12.50 10.87
N SER A 285 -49.03 12.40 10.25
CA SER A 285 -50.32 12.58 10.96
C SER A 285 -50.56 11.48 11.99
N PHE A 286 -50.23 10.23 11.70
CA PHE A 286 -50.30 9.15 12.69
C PHE A 286 -49.33 9.38 13.86
N GLU A 287 -48.09 9.80 13.57
CA GLU A 287 -47.09 10.14 14.59
C GLU A 287 -47.49 11.38 15.42
N ARG A 288 -48.24 12.32 14.83
CA ARG A 288 -48.80 13.50 15.50
C ARG A 288 -50.11 13.21 16.25
N GLY A 289 -50.63 11.99 16.21
CA GLY A 289 -51.86 11.62 16.92
C GLY A 289 -53.16 11.98 16.19
N THR A 290 -53.19 11.84 14.86
CA THR A 290 -54.39 11.98 14.01
C THR A 290 -55.10 13.33 14.09
N ALA A 291 -54.40 14.39 14.50
CA ALA A 291 -54.89 15.76 14.37
C ALA A 291 -54.69 16.24 12.92
N LEU A 292 -55.81 16.44 12.21
CA LEU A 292 -55.87 17.12 10.89
C LEU A 292 -55.44 18.58 11.02
#